data_AF-A0A923KVT5-F1
#
_entry.id   AF-A0A923KVT5-F1
#
_cell.length_a   1.000
_cell.length_b   1.000
_cell.length_c   1.000
_cell.angle_alpha   90.00
_cell.angle_beta   90.00
_cell.angle_gamma   90.00
#
_symmetry.space_group_name_H-M   'P 1'
#
loop_
_entity.id
_entity.type
_entity.pdbx_description
1 polymer ?
#
loop_
_entity_poly.entity_id
_entity_poly.type
_entity_poly.pdbx_seq_one_letter_code
_entity_poly.pdbx_strand_id
1 'polypeptide(L)'
;EFKLSVLRHLWDNALSYSQVATHFNIRNPGILAQWVRLYRHGGLGALEPRRKGRLPTMPTPSKKPSSNQEPATPSHEALLEELNYLRLENAYLKKLQALVQAKEKLARERKRK
;
A
#
# COMPACT_ATOMS: atom_id res chain seq x y z
N GLU A 1 -8.04 8.13 9.40
CA GLU A 1 -6.73 8.19 10.11
C GLU A 1 -6.44 7.07 11.13
N PHE A 2 -7.11 6.96 12.28
CA PHE A 2 -6.72 6.02 13.36
C PHE A 2 -6.47 4.58 12.89
N LYS A 3 -7.43 3.98 12.17
CA LYS A 3 -7.33 2.58 11.70
C LYS A 3 -6.11 2.34 10.82
N LEU A 4 -5.75 3.31 9.98
CA LEU A 4 -4.59 3.19 9.10
C LEU A 4 -3.28 3.28 9.88
N SER A 5 -3.20 4.16 10.88
CA SER A 5 -2.05 4.20 11.80
C SER A 5 -1.81 2.86 12.50
N VAL A 6 -2.88 2.23 12.98
CA VAL A 6 -2.81 0.91 13.61
C VAL A 6 -2.29 -0.17 12.64
N LEU A 7 -2.76 -0.16 11.39
CA LEU A 7 -2.32 -1.11 10.36
C LEU A 7 -0.87 -0.89 9.91
N ARG A 8 -0.43 0.36 9.80
CA ARG A 8 0.98 0.68 9.52
C ARG A 8 1.89 0.14 10.61
N HIS A 9 1.55 0.42 11.88
CA HIS A 9 2.30 -0.07 13.02
C HIS A 9 2.40 -1.60 13.06
N LEU A 10 1.30 -2.30 12.69
CA LEU A 10 1.29 -3.75 12.55
C LEU A 10 2.33 -4.25 11.53
N TRP A 11 2.40 -3.62 10.35
CA TRP A 11 3.31 -4.04 9.28
C TRP A 11 4.76 -3.65 9.56
N ASP A 12 5.00 -2.43 10.03
CA ASP A 12 6.35 -1.92 10.29
C ASP A 12 7.06 -2.70 11.39
N ASN A 13 6.30 -3.19 12.39
CA ASN A 13 6.85 -3.93 13.53
C ASN A 13 6.63 -5.44 13.44
N ALA A 14 6.03 -5.95 12.35
CA ALA A 14 5.70 -7.36 12.14
C ALA A 14 5.02 -8.03 13.35
N LEU A 15 4.17 -7.29 14.06
CA LEU A 15 3.56 -7.73 15.31
C LEU A 15 2.35 -8.65 15.05
N SER A 16 2.03 -9.46 16.05
CA SER A 16 0.76 -10.20 16.04
C SER A 16 -0.42 -9.24 16.27
N TYR A 17 -1.61 -9.63 15.78
CA TYR A 17 -2.84 -8.85 16.03
C TYR A 17 -3.10 -8.62 17.52
N SER A 18 -2.78 -9.60 18.38
CA SER A 18 -2.94 -9.49 19.83
C SER A 18 -2.05 -8.41 20.42
N GLN A 19 -0.77 -8.36 20.02
CA GLN A 19 0.20 -7.36 20.49
C GLN A 19 -0.20 -5.94 20.06
N VAL A 20 -0.62 -5.78 18.80
CA VAL A 20 -1.10 -4.48 18.30
C VAL A 20 -2.39 -4.07 19.02
N ALA A 21 -3.31 -5.01 19.26
CA ALA A 21 -4.51 -4.73 20.01
C ALA A 21 -4.20 -4.26 21.43
N THR A 22 -3.23 -4.86 22.11
CA THR A 22 -2.79 -4.38 23.44
C THR A 22 -2.16 -3.00 23.38
N HIS A 23 -1.31 -2.72 22.38
CA HIS A 23 -0.64 -1.42 22.23
C HIS A 23 -1.63 -0.27 22.00
N PHE A 24 -2.68 -0.51 21.19
CA PHE A 24 -3.71 0.48 20.88
C PHE A 24 -4.96 0.37 21.77
N ASN A 25 -4.90 -0.42 22.84
CA ASN A 25 -5.99 -0.66 23.79
C ASN A 25 -7.32 -1.08 23.11
N ILE A 26 -7.23 -1.95 22.11
CA ILE A 26 -8.36 -2.48 21.33
C ILE A 26 -8.86 -3.75 22.00
N ARG A 27 -10.14 -3.75 22.41
CA ARG A 27 -10.77 -4.86 23.13
C ARG A 27 -10.82 -6.18 22.36
N ASN A 28 -10.96 -6.13 21.03
CA ASN A 28 -11.06 -7.34 20.21
C ASN A 28 -9.95 -7.36 19.13
N PRO A 29 -8.96 -8.25 19.23
CA PRO A 29 -7.90 -8.35 18.22
C PRO A 29 -8.41 -8.82 16.85
N GLY A 30 -9.54 -9.53 16.79
CA GLY A 30 -10.15 -9.97 15.54
C GLY A 30 -10.59 -8.82 14.63
N ILE A 31 -10.84 -7.63 15.18
CA ILE A 31 -11.19 -6.45 14.38
C ILE A 31 -10.02 -6.00 13.48
N LEU A 32 -8.77 -6.26 13.89
CA LEU A 32 -7.59 -5.94 13.10
C LEU A 32 -7.53 -6.83 11.85
N ALA A 33 -7.85 -8.12 11.96
CA ALA A 33 -7.93 -9.00 10.80
C ALA A 33 -9.01 -8.53 9.81
N GLN A 34 -10.14 -8.03 10.31
CA GLN A 34 -11.16 -7.42 9.47
C GLN A 34 -10.66 -6.14 8.78
N TRP A 35 -9.95 -5.27 9.49
CA TRP A 35 -9.38 -4.04 8.91
C TRP A 35 -8.32 -4.36 7.86
N VAL A 36 -7.43 -5.33 8.09
CA VAL A 36 -6.46 -5.81 7.09
C VAL A 36 -7.19 -6.30 5.85
N ARG A 37 -8.23 -7.11 6.01
CA ARG A 37 -9.02 -7.62 4.88
C ARG A 37 -9.67 -6.48 4.09
N LEU A 38 -10.30 -5.53 4.78
CA LEU A 38 -10.92 -4.37 4.13
C LEU A 38 -9.88 -3.54 3.36
N TYR A 39 -8.73 -3.27 3.98
CA TYR A 39 -7.64 -2.53 3.36
C TYR A 39 -7.08 -3.23 2.12
N ARG A 40 -6.91 -4.57 2.18
CA ARG A 40 -6.42 -5.34 1.02
C ARG A 40 -7.37 -5.30 -0.18
N HIS A 41 -8.69 -5.24 0.05
CA HIS A 41 -9.67 -5.28 -1.04
C HIS A 41 -10.14 -3.90 -1.52
N GLY A 42 -10.15 -2.88 -0.66
CA GLY A 42 -10.66 -1.56 -1.03
C GLY A 42 -9.85 -0.40 -0.45
N GLY A 43 -8.58 -0.65 -0.11
CA GLY A 43 -7.63 0.36 0.29
C GLY A 43 -8.07 1.21 1.49
N LEU A 44 -7.67 2.48 1.46
CA LEU A 44 -7.98 3.45 2.50
C LEU A 44 -9.49 3.72 2.62
N GLY A 45 -10.20 3.83 1.49
CA GLY A 45 -11.63 4.12 1.45
C GLY A 45 -12.50 3.03 2.08
N ALA A 46 -12.04 1.77 2.06
CA ALA A 46 -12.74 0.66 2.73
C ALA A 46 -12.65 0.68 4.26
N LEU A 47 -11.71 1.43 4.84
CA LEU A 47 -11.59 1.60 6.30
C LEU A 47 -12.50 2.70 6.84
N GLU A 48 -12.98 3.60 5.97
CA GLU A 48 -13.88 4.68 6.36
C GLU A 48 -15.22 4.14 6.88
N PRO A 49 -15.86 4.83 7.84
CA PRO A 49 -17.18 4.46 8.33
C PRO A 49 -18.20 4.52 7.19
N ARG A 50 -18.54 3.38 6.58
CA ARG A 50 -19.67 3.32 5.65
C ARG A 50 -20.96 3.46 6.44
N ARG A 51 -21.89 4.30 5.98
CA ARG A 51 -23.25 4.41 6.53
C ARG A 51 -23.93 3.05 6.40
N LYS A 52 -23.88 2.26 7.47
CA LYS A 52 -24.53 0.95 7.53
C LYS A 52 -26.01 1.17 7.84
N GLY A 53 -26.76 1.49 6.80
CA GLY A 53 -28.21 1.57 6.86
C GLY A 53 -28.84 0.35 6.20
N ARG A 54 -29.87 -0.20 6.83
CA ARG A 54 -30.87 -1.06 6.15
C ARG A 54 -31.48 -0.21 5.03
N LEU A 55 -31.50 -0.71 3.80
CA LEU A 55 -32.29 -0.09 2.74
C LEU A 55 -33.73 0.07 3.25
N PRO A 56 -34.33 1.27 3.21
CA PRO A 56 -35.72 1.41 3.59
C PRO A 56 -36.58 0.51 2.69
N THR A 57 -37.55 -0.19 3.28
CA THR A 57 -38.48 -1.09 2.58
C THR A 57 -39.34 -0.36 1.53
N MET A 58 -39.35 0.98 1.53
CA MET A 58 -40.10 1.81 0.59
C MET A 58 -39.16 2.78 -0.17
N PRO A 59 -39.33 2.96 -1.49
CA PRO A 59 -38.55 3.91 -2.26
C PRO A 59 -38.97 5.36 -1.90
N THR A 60 -38.08 6.08 -1.22
CA THR A 60 -38.17 7.55 -1.11
C THR A 60 -37.50 8.20 -2.32
N PRO A 61 -38.01 9.33 -2.85
CA PRO A 61 -37.37 10.03 -3.96
C PRO A 61 -35.95 10.44 -3.57
N SER A 62 -34.99 9.85 -4.27
CA SER A 62 -33.57 9.92 -3.95
C SER A 62 -33.02 11.32 -4.16
N LYS A 63 -32.62 12.01 -3.08
CA LYS A 63 -31.60 13.05 -3.17
C LYS A 63 -30.27 12.34 -3.41
N LYS A 64 -29.78 12.46 -4.66
CA LYS A 64 -28.50 11.91 -5.11
C LYS A 64 -27.41 12.20 -4.07
N PRO A 65 -26.70 11.20 -3.53
CA PRO A 65 -25.55 11.49 -2.69
C PRO A 65 -24.48 12.15 -3.56
N SER A 66 -24.03 13.32 -3.10
CA SER A 66 -22.88 14.06 -3.61
C SER A 66 -21.76 13.08 -3.94
N SER A 67 -21.24 13.20 -5.16
CA SER A 67 -20.03 12.52 -5.61
C SER A 67 -18.93 12.81 -4.60
N ASN A 68 -18.62 11.83 -3.76
CA ASN A 68 -17.39 11.86 -2.98
C ASN A 68 -16.27 11.74 -4.01
N GLN A 69 -15.62 12.86 -4.28
CA GLN A 69 -14.35 12.92 -4.96
C GLN A 69 -13.36 12.11 -4.13
N GLU A 70 -13.20 10.83 -4.45
CA GLU A 70 -12.01 10.10 -4.05
C GLU A 70 -10.81 10.85 -4.69
N PRO A 71 -9.72 11.12 -3.94
CA PRO A 71 -8.49 11.55 -4.58
C PRO A 71 -8.15 10.48 -5.61
N ALA A 72 -8.03 10.88 -6.88
CA ALA A 72 -7.84 9.96 -8.00
C ALA A 72 -6.62 9.06 -7.72
N THR A 73 -6.87 7.88 -7.17
CA THR A 73 -5.88 6.83 -7.13
C THR A 73 -5.56 6.53 -8.58
N PRO A 74 -4.28 6.60 -9.00
CA PRO A 74 -3.93 6.26 -10.37
C PRO A 74 -4.52 4.88 -10.69
N SER A 75 -5.14 4.77 -11.88
CA SER A 75 -5.73 3.51 -12.33
C SER A 75 -4.75 2.37 -12.12
N HIS A 76 -5.26 1.16 -11.85
CA HIS A 76 -4.41 -0.03 -11.70
C HIS A 76 -3.40 -0.16 -12.85
N GLU A 77 -3.80 0.18 -14.06
CA GLU A 77 -2.94 0.21 -15.24
C GLU A 77 -1.81 1.24 -15.13
N ALA A 78 -2.10 2.47 -14.70
CA ALA A 78 -1.08 3.50 -14.51
C ALA A 78 -0.04 3.10 -13.44
N LEU A 79 -0.48 2.41 -12.37
CA LEU A 79 0.44 1.86 -11.37
C LEU A 79 1.34 0.76 -11.94
N LEU A 80 0.81 -0.09 -12.82
CA LEU A 80 1.60 -1.13 -13.48
C LEU A 80 2.63 -0.53 -14.45
N GLU A 81 2.24 0.52 -15.18
CA GLU A 81 3.13 1.26 -16.07
C GLU A 81 4.28 1.91 -15.28
N GLU A 82 3.97 2.58 -14.16
CA GLU A 82 4.97 3.17 -13.28
C GLU A 82 5.92 2.11 -12.71
N LEU A 83 5.40 0.97 -12.26
CA LEU A 83 6.25 -0.14 -11.81
C LEU A 83 7.15 -0.69 -12.92
N ASN A 84 6.64 -0.79 -14.15
CA ASN A 84 7.43 -1.26 -15.29
C ASN A 84 8.54 -0.26 -15.64
N TYR A 85 8.19 1.03 -15.69
CA TYR A 85 9.15 2.13 -15.90
C TYR A 85 10.27 2.10 -14.86
N LEU A 86 9.92 2.03 -13.58
CA LEU A 86 10.89 1.95 -12.48
C LEU A 86 11.77 0.70 -12.56
N ARG A 87 11.23 -0.44 -13.01
CA ARG A 87 12.01 -1.67 -13.22
C ARG A 87 13.02 -1.50 -14.36
N LEU A 88 12.63 -0.87 -15.46
CA LEU A 88 13.51 -0.57 -16.59
C LEU A 88 14.64 0.37 -16.18
N GLU A 89 14.33 1.45 -15.48
CA GLU A 89 15.33 2.41 -14.98
C GLU A 89 16.34 1.72 -14.04
N ASN A 90 15.85 0.93 -13.09
CA ASN A 90 16.71 0.15 -12.19
C ASN A 90 17.59 -0.86 -12.94
N ALA A 91 17.05 -1.54 -13.96
CA ALA A 91 17.81 -2.47 -14.78
C ALA A 91 18.94 -1.76 -15.54
N TYR A 92 18.66 -0.58 -16.11
CA TYR A 92 19.64 0.25 -16.80
C TYR A 92 20.77 0.69 -15.86
N LEU A 93 20.43 1.22 -14.67
CA LEU A 93 21.40 1.65 -13.68
C LEU A 93 22.30 0.49 -13.21
N LYS A 94 21.73 -0.70 -12.98
CA LYS A 94 22.50 -1.90 -12.63
C LYS A 94 23.46 -2.32 -13.73
N LYS A 95 23.03 -2.24 -15.00
CA LYS A 95 23.90 -2.55 -16.15
C LYS A 95 25.06 -1.57 -16.26
N LEU A 96 24.79 -0.28 -16.06
CA LEU A 96 25.82 0.76 -16.06
C LEU A 96 26.85 0.50 -14.94
N GLN A 97 26.37 0.24 -13.72
CA GLN A 97 27.23 -0.07 -12.58
C GLN A 97 28.12 -1.30 -12.84
N ALA A 98 27.57 -2.35 -13.44
CA ALA A 98 28.34 -3.54 -13.80
C ALA A 98 29.47 -3.24 -14.80
N LEU A 99 29.22 -2.38 -15.80
CA LEU A 99 30.24 -1.97 -16.77
C LEU A 99 31.35 -1.15 -16.12
N VAL A 100 31.01 -0.22 -15.23
CA VAL A 100 32.00 0.57 -14.48
C VAL A 100 32.89 -0.35 -13.64
N GLN A 101 32.28 -1.27 -12.89
CA GLN A 101 33.03 -2.24 -12.07
C GLN A 101 33.94 -3.14 -12.92
N ALA A 102 33.48 -3.59 -14.10
CA ALA A 102 34.31 -4.37 -15.02
C ALA A 102 35.53 -3.59 -15.51
N LYS A 103 35.35 -2.31 -15.89
CA LYS A 103 36.46 -1.43 -16.31
C LYS A 103 37.47 -1.21 -15.18
N GLU A 104 37.00 -0.97 -13.96
CA GLU A 104 37.88 -0.81 -12.79
C GLU A 104 38.69 -2.08 -12.51
N LYS A 105 38.07 -3.25 -12.57
CA LYS A 105 38.76 -4.54 -12.39
C LYS A 105 39.87 -4.72 -13.42
N LEU A 106 39.57 -4.49 -14.71
CA LEU A 106 40.57 -4.56 -15.78
C LEU A 106 41.72 -3.55 -15.58
N ALA A 107 41.42 -2.33 -15.13
CA ALA A 107 42.45 -1.35 -14.83
C ALA A 107 43.35 -1.77 -13.66
N ARG A 108 42.78 -2.40 -12.62
CA ARG A 108 43.55 -2.96 -11.50
C ARG A 108 44.44 -4.13 -11.93
N GLU A 109 43.95 -5.01 -12.80
CA GLU A 109 44.74 -6.13 -13.34
C GLU A 109 45.91 -5.65 -14.21
N ARG A 110 45.68 -4.63 -15.05
CA ARG A 110 46.74 -4.01 -15.86
C ARG A 110 47.85 -3.36 -15.05
N LYS A 111 47.53 -2.77 -13.89
CA LYS A 111 48.52 -2.18 -12.97
C LYS A 111 49.32 -3.22 -12.17
N ARG A 112 48.84 -4.46 -12.11
CA ARG A 112 49.47 -5.56 -11.35
C ARG A 112 50.44 -6.39 -12.19
N LYS A 113 50.36 -6.30 -13.52
CA LYS A 113 51.34 -6.86 -14.45
C LYS A 113 52.43 -5.84 -14.73
#